data_AF-X1TVM2-F1
#
_entry.id   AF-X1TVM2-F1
#
_cell.length_a   1.000
_cell.length_b   1.000
_cell.length_c   1.000
_cell.angle_alpha   90.00
_cell.angle_beta   90.00
_cell.angle_gamma   90.00
#
_symmetry.space_group_name_H-M   'P 1'
#
loop_
_entity.id
_entity.type
_entity.pdbx_description
1 polymer ?
#
loop_
_entity_poly.entity_id
_entity_poly.type
_entity_poly.pdbx_seq_one_letter_code
_entity_poly.pdbx_strand_id
1 'polypeptide(L)'
;LRAVKRIKEVGGKLVAITNVVGSTASRIADQTIYTRAGPEISVAATKSFTAQLMVLYWLMMSYSKIEARRLATMTMELRQLPSQVQQVLDNEDKIAECAKYLSGYNDVFFIGSGLHPDIRKAFGKA
;
A
#
# COMPACT_ATOMS: atom_id res chain seq x y z
N LEU A 1 -5.29 11.46 -13.31
CA LEU A 1 -5.71 11.14 -14.71
C LEU A 1 -5.08 12.05 -15.78
N ARG A 2 -4.83 13.34 -15.54
CA ARG A 2 -4.15 14.21 -16.53
C ARG A 2 -2.77 13.66 -16.97
N ALA A 3 -1.95 13.22 -16.01
CA ALA A 3 -0.67 12.58 -16.31
C ALA A 3 -0.81 11.30 -17.16
N VAL A 4 -1.80 10.46 -16.86
CA VAL A 4 -2.11 9.24 -17.62
C VAL A 4 -2.44 9.55 -19.08
N LYS A 5 -3.28 10.58 -19.32
CA LYS A 5 -3.61 11.03 -20.68
C LYS A 5 -2.36 11.53 -21.41
N ARG A 6 -1.52 12.32 -20.74
CA ARG A 6 -0.27 12.82 -21.33
C ARG A 6 0.70 11.70 -21.71
N ILE A 7 0.82 10.66 -20.88
CA ILE A 7 1.65 9.48 -21.17
C ILE A 7 1.15 8.77 -22.44
N LYS A 8 -0.17 8.66 -22.61
CA LYS A 8 -0.77 8.08 -23.83
C LYS A 8 -0.51 8.92 -25.07
N GLU A 9 -0.62 10.24 -24.98
CA GLU A 9 -0.34 11.16 -26.10
C GLU A 9 1.09 11.01 -26.65
N VAL A 10 2.06 10.71 -25.77
CA VAL A 10 3.46 10.50 -26.18
C VAL A 10 3.79 9.04 -26.51
N GLY A 11 2.78 8.18 -26.65
CA GLY A 11 2.96 6.76 -27.00
C GLY A 11 3.54 5.88 -25.89
N GLY A 12 3.52 6.34 -24.63
CA GLY A 12 4.03 5.59 -23.48
C GLY A 12 3.13 4.40 -23.11
N LYS A 13 3.75 3.31 -22.65
CA LYS A 13 3.03 2.14 -22.11
C LYS A 13 2.50 2.44 -20.70
N LEU A 14 1.25 2.05 -20.44
CA LEU A 14 0.59 2.27 -19.17
C LEU A 14 0.17 0.96 -18.51
N VAL A 15 0.63 0.74 -17.28
CA VAL A 15 0.13 -0.34 -16.42
C VAL A 15 -0.63 0.30 -15.26
N ALA A 16 -1.89 -0.09 -15.07
CA ALA A 16 -2.68 0.32 -13.91
C ALA A 16 -2.65 -0.75 -12.82
N ILE A 17 -2.41 -0.36 -11.57
CA ILE A 17 -2.64 -1.18 -10.38
C ILE A 17 -3.87 -0.61 -9.69
N THR A 18 -4.96 -1.38 -9.60
CA THR A 18 -6.22 -0.89 -9.03
C THR A 18 -7.01 -2.01 -8.37
N ASN A 19 -7.82 -1.68 -7.37
CA ASN A 19 -8.74 -2.62 -6.76
C ASN A 19 -10.10 -2.66 -7.48
N VAL A 20 -10.40 -1.66 -8.31
CA VAL A 20 -11.72 -1.46 -8.91
C VAL A 20 -11.74 -1.84 -10.38
N VAL A 21 -12.42 -2.95 -10.68
CA VAL A 21 -12.68 -3.41 -12.05
C VAL A 21 -13.51 -2.39 -12.80
N GLY A 22 -13.11 -2.08 -14.05
CA GLY A 22 -13.83 -1.13 -14.90
C GLY A 22 -13.65 0.35 -14.52
N SER A 23 -12.78 0.65 -13.54
CA SER A 23 -12.40 2.03 -13.24
C SER A 23 -11.80 2.74 -14.45
N THR A 24 -11.87 4.07 -14.49
CA THR A 24 -11.28 4.87 -15.58
C THR A 24 -9.80 4.56 -15.79
N ALA A 25 -9.03 4.28 -14.72
CA ALA A 25 -7.64 3.85 -14.84
C ALA A 25 -7.51 2.51 -15.57
N SER A 26 -8.30 1.49 -15.19
CA SER A 26 -8.27 0.18 -15.83
C SER A 26 -8.69 0.21 -17.31
N ARG A 27 -9.59 1.12 -17.68
CA ARG A 27 -10.07 1.27 -19.07
C ARG A 27 -9.05 1.96 -19.99
N ILE A 28 -8.21 2.83 -19.43
CA ILE A 28 -7.23 3.60 -20.22
C ILE A 28 -5.89 2.85 -20.29
N ALA A 29 -5.59 1.98 -19.33
CA ALA A 29 -4.33 1.25 -19.28
C ALA A 29 -4.18 0.21 -20.39
N ASP A 30 -2.93 -0.04 -20.82
CA ASP A 30 -2.60 -1.13 -21.74
C ASP A 30 -2.66 -2.48 -21.03
N GLN A 31 -2.28 -2.49 -19.75
CA GLN A 31 -2.40 -3.64 -18.87
C GLN A 31 -2.92 -3.20 -17.50
N THR A 32 -3.68 -4.07 -16.84
CA THR A 32 -4.20 -3.80 -15.49
C THR A 32 -3.91 -4.97 -14.57
N ILE A 33 -3.33 -4.68 -13.41
CA ILE A 33 -3.17 -5.61 -12.30
C ILE A 33 -4.23 -5.25 -11.26
N TYR A 34 -5.15 -6.19 -11.05
CA TYR A 34 -6.15 -6.05 -10.00
C TYR A 34 -5.59 -6.54 -8.67
N THR A 35 -5.62 -5.68 -7.65
CA THR A 35 -5.10 -6.03 -6.31
C THR A 35 -5.96 -7.06 -5.59
N ARG A 36 -7.25 -7.16 -5.96
CA ARG A 36 -8.22 -8.13 -5.41
C ARG A 36 -8.32 -8.06 -3.88
N ALA A 37 -8.23 -6.86 -3.30
CA ALA A 37 -8.36 -6.63 -1.87
C ALA A 37 -9.82 -6.71 -1.36
N GLY A 38 -10.78 -6.93 -2.26
CA GLY A 38 -12.21 -6.86 -1.98
C GLY A 38 -12.74 -5.41 -1.90
N PRO A 39 -14.06 -5.20 -1.79
CA PRO A 39 -14.63 -3.86 -1.68
C PRO A 39 -14.09 -3.10 -0.47
N GLU A 40 -13.71 -1.83 -0.67
CA GLU A 40 -13.26 -0.95 0.39
C GLU A 40 -14.34 0.09 0.69
N ILE A 41 -15.05 -0.11 1.81
CA ILE A 41 -16.18 0.74 2.24
C ILE A 41 -15.67 1.97 2.99
N SER A 42 -14.55 1.85 3.70
CA SER A 42 -13.90 2.93 4.43
C SER A 42 -13.40 4.02 3.47
N VAL A 43 -13.52 5.28 3.88
CA VAL A 43 -12.92 6.43 3.18
C VAL A 43 -11.39 6.38 3.26
N ALA A 44 -10.86 5.94 4.41
CA ALA A 44 -9.43 5.73 4.59
C ALA A 44 -9.00 4.40 3.96
N ALA A 45 -7.95 4.46 3.13
CA ALA A 45 -7.36 3.27 2.52
C ALA A 45 -6.64 2.43 3.58
N THR A 46 -6.98 1.14 3.61
CA THR A 46 -6.46 0.15 4.55
C THR A 46 -6.00 -1.08 3.75
N LYS A 47 -6.93 -1.95 3.39
CA LYS A 47 -6.70 -3.21 2.68
C LYS A 47 -6.10 -2.97 1.30
N SER A 48 -6.62 -1.99 0.55
CA SER A 48 -6.12 -1.70 -0.79
C SER A 48 -4.70 -1.16 -0.76
N PHE A 49 -4.30 -0.40 0.26
CA PHE A 49 -2.93 0.11 0.38
C PHE A 49 -1.94 -1.04 0.54
N THR A 50 -2.17 -1.95 1.51
CA THR A 50 -1.29 -3.11 1.71
C THR A 50 -1.27 -4.03 0.49
N ALA A 51 -2.43 -4.25 -0.16
CA ALA A 51 -2.49 -5.06 -1.37
C ALA A 51 -1.73 -4.42 -2.55
N GLN A 52 -1.76 -3.09 -2.68
CA GLN A 52 -0.96 -2.37 -3.67
C GLN A 52 0.54 -2.54 -3.42
N LEU A 53 0.98 -2.44 -2.17
CA LEU A 53 2.38 -2.71 -1.80
C LEU A 53 2.77 -4.14 -2.20
N MET A 54 1.95 -5.14 -1.89
CA MET A 54 2.22 -6.54 -2.29
C MET A 54 2.42 -6.71 -3.79
N VAL A 55 1.59 -6.06 -4.61
CA VAL A 55 1.76 -6.07 -6.07
C VAL A 55 3.10 -5.45 -6.47
N LEU A 56 3.50 -4.33 -5.87
CA LEU A 56 4.79 -3.68 -6.14
C LEU A 56 5.98 -4.56 -5.73
N TYR A 57 5.90 -5.25 -4.59
CA TYR A 57 6.92 -6.22 -4.16
C TYR A 57 7.05 -7.37 -5.15
N TRP A 58 5.94 -7.95 -5.59
CA TRP A 58 5.96 -9.02 -6.60
C TRP A 58 6.50 -8.56 -7.94
N LEU A 59 6.13 -7.37 -8.41
CA LEU A 59 6.69 -6.80 -9.62
C LEU A 59 8.21 -6.63 -9.48
N MET A 60 8.67 -6.04 -8.37
CA MET A 60 10.09 -5.88 -8.13
C MET A 60 10.82 -7.22 -8.14
N MET A 61 10.32 -8.21 -7.39
CA MET A 61 10.89 -9.56 -7.35
C MET A 61 10.91 -10.27 -8.71
N SER A 62 9.92 -10.00 -9.57
CA SER A 62 9.82 -10.62 -10.90
C SER A 62 10.78 -10.02 -11.92
N TYR A 63 11.11 -8.73 -11.80
CA TYR A 63 11.97 -8.01 -12.76
C TYR A 63 13.42 -7.82 -12.28
N SER A 64 13.71 -8.09 -11.01
CA SER A 64 15.04 -7.91 -10.44
C SER A 64 15.89 -9.18 -10.60
N LYS A 65 17.19 -9.02 -10.87
CA LYS A 65 18.16 -10.12 -10.89
C LYS A 65 18.56 -10.48 -9.46
N ILE A 66 17.61 -10.93 -8.65
CA ILE A 66 17.83 -11.37 -7.28
C ILE A 66 18.35 -12.82 -7.30
N GLU A 67 19.35 -13.11 -6.46
CA GLU A 67 19.84 -14.47 -6.27
C GLU A 67 18.70 -15.40 -5.79
N ALA A 68 18.62 -16.61 -6.34
CA ALA A 68 17.53 -17.55 -6.06
C ALA A 68 17.29 -17.80 -4.56
N ARG A 69 18.37 -17.89 -3.77
CA ARG A 69 18.27 -18.05 -2.31
C ARG A 69 17.58 -16.85 -1.65
N ARG A 70 17.97 -15.63 -2.02
CA ARG A 70 17.35 -14.40 -1.49
C ARG A 70 15.91 -14.25 -1.93
N LEU A 71 15.58 -14.61 -3.16
CA LEU A 71 14.21 -14.63 -3.67
C LEU A 71 13.33 -15.61 -2.87
N ALA A 72 13.86 -16.80 -2.56
CA ALA A 72 13.16 -17.79 -1.74
C ALA A 72 12.90 -17.28 -0.32
N THR A 73 13.89 -16.64 0.32
CA THR A 73 13.71 -16.00 1.64
C THR A 73 12.64 -14.93 1.61
N MET A 74 12.71 -13.98 0.67
CA MET A 74 11.71 -12.91 0.53
C MET A 74 10.31 -13.48 0.28
N THR A 75 10.19 -14.53 -0.53
CA THR A 75 8.90 -15.19 -0.78
C THR A 75 8.36 -15.84 0.50
N MET A 76 9.22 -16.43 1.33
CA MET A 76 8.83 -17.01 2.61
C MET A 76 8.36 -15.92 3.60
N GLU A 77 9.07 -14.80 3.68
CA GLU A 77 8.68 -13.65 4.49
C GLU A 77 7.30 -13.10 4.07
N LEU A 78 7.07 -12.95 2.76
CA LEU A 78 5.76 -12.50 2.25
C LEU A 78 4.62 -13.48 2.60
N ARG A 79 4.90 -14.80 2.67
CA ARG A 79 3.91 -15.79 3.12
C ARG A 79 3.59 -15.71 4.61
N GLN A 80 4.50 -15.16 5.42
CA GLN A 80 4.30 -14.95 6.85
C GLN A 80 3.58 -13.63 7.16
N LEU A 81 3.47 -12.71 6.20
CA LEU A 81 2.81 -11.41 6.42
C LEU A 81 1.40 -11.51 7.01
N PRO A 82 0.50 -12.43 6.58
CA PRO A 82 -0.82 -12.52 7.17
C PRO A 82 -0.80 -12.81 8.68
N SER A 83 0.12 -13.68 9.15
CA SER A 83 0.22 -13.96 10.59
C SER A 83 0.84 -12.80 11.35
N GLN A 84 1.80 -12.08 10.76
CA GLN A 84 2.36 -10.86 11.36
C GLN A 84 1.32 -9.74 11.47
N VAL A 85 0.49 -9.57 10.44
CA VAL A 85 -0.65 -8.64 10.49
C VAL A 85 -1.62 -9.04 11.60
N GLN A 86 -1.93 -10.34 11.72
CA GLN A 86 -2.80 -10.82 12.78
C GLN A 86 -2.21 -10.52 14.16
N GLN A 87 -0.91 -10.73 14.39
CA GLN A 87 -0.25 -10.38 15.65
C GLN A 87 -0.37 -8.89 16.01
N VAL A 88 -0.34 -7.99 15.01
CA VAL A 88 -0.57 -6.56 15.24
C VAL A 88 -2.04 -6.32 15.64
N LEU A 89 -2.98 -6.96 14.94
CA LEU A 89 -4.42 -6.84 15.24
C LEU A 89 -4.78 -7.44 16.62
N ASP A 90 -4.12 -8.52 17.04
CA ASP A 90 -4.32 -9.15 18.35
C ASP A 90 -3.90 -8.22 19.51
N ASN A 91 -3.18 -7.13 19.24
CA ASN A 91 -2.84 -6.09 20.22
C ASN A 91 -3.82 -4.90 20.21
N GLU A 92 -5.04 -5.07 19.69
CA GLU A 92 -6.07 -4.03 19.58
C GLU A 92 -6.30 -3.26 20.89
N ASP A 93 -6.40 -3.96 22.03
CA ASP A 93 -6.65 -3.33 23.33
C ASP A 93 -5.57 -2.30 23.71
N LYS A 94 -4.29 -2.62 23.45
CA LYS A 94 -3.17 -1.70 23.71
C LYS A 94 -3.20 -0.51 22.75
N ILE A 95 -3.56 -0.75 21.49
CA ILE A 95 -3.71 0.31 20.50
C ILE A 95 -4.85 1.26 20.91
N ALA A 96 -5.96 0.72 21.41
CA ALA A 96 -7.09 1.48 21.91
C ALA A 96 -6.72 2.32 23.15
N GLU A 97 -5.92 1.77 24.07
CA GLU A 97 -5.39 2.51 25.22
C GLU A 97 -4.52 3.70 24.78
N CYS A 98 -3.58 3.48 23.87
CA CYS A 98 -2.76 4.53 23.28
C CYS A 98 -3.62 5.59 22.57
N ALA A 99 -4.64 5.18 21.82
CA ALA A 99 -5.55 6.09 21.13
C ALA A 99 -6.34 6.95 22.14
N LYS A 100 -6.80 6.37 23.25
CA LYS A 100 -7.48 7.09 24.33
C LYS A 100 -6.56 8.13 24.97
N TYR A 101 -5.30 7.77 25.23
CA TYR A 101 -4.30 8.71 25.72
C TYR A 101 -4.07 9.87 24.74
N LEU A 102 -3.89 9.57 23.45
CA LEU A 102 -3.65 10.57 22.41
C LEU A 102 -4.86 11.47 22.14
N SER A 103 -6.09 11.01 22.41
CA SER A 103 -7.31 11.80 22.20
C SER A 103 -7.40 13.07 23.04
N GLY A 104 -6.60 13.18 24.11
CA GLY A 104 -6.50 14.39 24.94
C GLY A 104 -5.64 15.51 24.33
N TYR A 105 -4.97 15.27 23.20
CA TYR A 105 -4.08 16.22 22.55
C TYR A 105 -4.68 16.68 21.22
N ASN A 106 -4.52 17.97 20.91
CA ASN A 106 -5.00 18.55 19.66
C ASN A 106 -4.06 18.28 18.48
N ASP A 107 -2.78 18.07 18.76
CA ASP A 107 -1.73 17.89 17.77
C ASP A 107 -0.86 16.68 18.13
N VAL A 108 -0.57 15.86 17.12
CA VAL A 108 0.29 14.67 17.24
C VAL A 108 1.30 14.66 16.10
N PHE A 109 2.58 14.49 16.44
CA PHE A 109 3.67 14.38 15.47
C PHE A 109 4.06 12.92 15.27
N PHE A 110 4.03 12.46 14.02
CA PHE A 110 4.56 11.16 13.63
C PHE A 110 5.92 11.33 12.94
N ILE A 111 6.96 10.69 13.47
CA ILE A 111 8.34 10.79 12.98
C ILE A 111 8.81 9.39 12.57
N GLY A 112 9.26 9.26 11.32
CA GLY A 112 9.82 8.02 10.77
C GLY A 112 11.04 8.29 9.88
N SER A 113 11.93 7.31 9.76
CA SER A 113 13.12 7.34 8.89
C SER A 113 13.24 6.04 8.07
N GLY A 114 14.06 6.06 7.01
CA GLY A 114 14.30 4.88 6.15
C GLY A 114 13.11 4.52 5.26
N LEU A 115 12.67 3.25 5.29
CA LEU A 115 11.55 2.70 4.51
C LEU A 115 10.15 3.21 4.93
N HIS A 116 10.09 4.06 5.95
CA HIS A 116 8.84 4.64 6.46
C HIS A 116 8.74 6.16 6.25
N PRO A 117 9.03 6.72 5.05
CA PRO A 117 8.92 8.16 4.82
C PRO A 117 7.46 8.63 4.75
N ASP A 118 6.51 7.74 4.43
CA ASP A 118 5.08 8.05 4.24
C ASP A 118 4.33 8.33 5.55
N ILE A 119 4.92 8.00 6.70
CA ILE A 119 4.36 8.29 8.04
C ILE A 119 4.44 9.80 8.37
N ARG A 120 5.12 10.62 7.55
CA ARG A 120 5.40 12.04 7.82
C ARG A 120 4.23 13.02 7.60
N LYS A 121 2.98 12.57 7.38
CA LYS A 121 1.86 13.53 7.23
C LYS A 121 1.32 13.98 8.59
N ALA A 122 1.97 15.01 9.14
CA ALA A 122 1.43 15.84 10.19
C ALA A 122 0.17 16.58 9.68
N PHE A 123 -0.98 16.29 10.26
CA PHE A 123 -2.16 17.16 10.18
C PHE A 123 -2.21 17.99 11.46
N GLY A 124 -1.58 19.16 11.43
CA GLY A 124 -1.88 20.27 12.32
C GLY A 124 -2.38 21.41 11.46
N LYS A 125 -3.69 21.68 11.47
CA LYS A 125 -4.22 22.97 11.01
C LYS A 125 -4.32 23.86 12.24
N ALA A 126 -3.42 24.84 12.33
CA ALA A 126 -3.74 26.11 12.95
C ALA A 126 -4.37 27.01 11.87
#